data_AF-A0A3Q0GAB4-F1
#
_entry.id   AF-A0A3Q0GAB4-F1
#
_cell.length_a   1.000
_cell.length_b   1.000
_cell.length_c   1.000
_cell.angle_alpha   90.00
_cell.angle_beta   90.00
_cell.angle_gamma   90.00
#
_symmetry.space_group_name_H-M   'P 1'
#
loop_
_entity.id
_entity.type
_entity.pdbx_description
1 polymer ?
#
loop_
_entity_poly.entity_id
_entity_poly.type
_entity_poly.pdbx_seq_one_letter_code
_entity_poly.pdbx_strand_id
1 'polypeptide(L)'
;MPGHGTPMSYPSNGAVFGNMLTSPGGIPAFKFQSRRDSIDWRRFSAIDVERVARELDVTTLQESINSVTFCNLDSEKCPYCQQPVDPVLLKVFKMAQLTIEYLLHSQEYLSASLALQEEQLQSAMEEIKLTKQEVEKQAEEMRGVKEESRRRKKMIATQQLLLQAGANNYHKCHLCDKAFMNYSFLQAHVQRRHVEASEAERQKKKQVEQMEEEIEELKVRLKETRAQLEAEREVENQRRAQEAEKVRQREEEDLRIKKGIKSGKREFERWKEEERTKFQKEMDGLRQLFLTEFKDIASKNSALEGKLQELQAKNLVVSNLGTLRDEDTDGKRQWAMTQREFQGMREKIDLQKAEWKRKLKELHQEHQVEKEELKIENERLQASLSQDQRLATSHFQQQKDLLSAQLKEQARIIQAQEKTIKMLSARKVEVTQEATNVEAQEESSEEELEDTLDRKQRLLEALRRNPNLLKQFRPILEDMLEEKLESMGVRRAAKGIPAQTYKTLRALVRTQQQQKAKKFPHLLSLREKLIQDVTWKVKQRQKEDDTLLWQVSVFSAPHL
;
A
#
# COMPACT_ATOMS: atom_id res chain seq x y z
N MET A 1 39.36 5.08 25.95
CA MET A 1 39.09 3.63 25.92
C MET A 1 38.65 3.27 24.51
N PRO A 2 39.57 2.76 23.66
CA PRO A 2 39.25 2.48 22.27
C PRO A 2 38.76 1.03 22.12
N GLY A 3 37.54 0.87 21.62
CA GLY A 3 37.00 -0.42 21.17
C GLY A 3 37.11 -0.51 19.66
N HIS A 4 38.19 -1.11 19.17
CA HIS A 4 38.35 -1.48 17.77
C HIS A 4 37.46 -2.70 17.47
N GLY A 5 36.41 -2.52 16.69
CA GLY A 5 35.67 -3.60 16.04
C GLY A 5 36.13 -3.70 14.58
N THR A 6 37.06 -4.61 14.31
CA THR A 6 37.49 -4.95 12.95
C THR A 6 36.45 -5.92 12.34
N PRO A 7 35.91 -5.66 11.14
CA PRO A 7 35.13 -6.68 10.44
C PRO A 7 36.08 -7.69 9.81
N MET A 8 35.88 -8.98 10.12
CA MET A 8 36.59 -10.09 9.47
C MET A 8 36.21 -10.16 7.98
N SER A 9 37.13 -9.75 7.13
CA SER A 9 37.10 -9.97 5.69
C SER A 9 37.55 -11.41 5.38
N TYR A 10 36.69 -12.21 4.77
CA TYR A 10 37.09 -13.50 4.18
C TYR A 10 37.82 -13.27 2.84
N PRO A 11 38.88 -14.03 2.54
CA PRO A 11 39.58 -13.93 1.27
C PRO A 11 38.73 -14.55 0.16
N SER A 12 38.40 -13.73 -0.85
CA SER A 12 37.83 -14.14 -2.12
C SER A 12 38.94 -14.74 -2.99
N ASN A 13 38.87 -16.04 -3.26
CA ASN A 13 39.71 -16.72 -4.25
C ASN A 13 38.86 -17.18 -5.44
N GLY A 14 38.95 -16.42 -6.53
CA GLY A 14 39.16 -16.89 -7.91
C GLY A 14 38.30 -18.01 -8.48
N ALA A 15 37.19 -17.60 -9.11
CA ALA A 15 36.81 -17.91 -10.49
C ALA A 15 37.07 -19.32 -11.06
N VAL A 16 36.03 -20.16 -11.09
CA VAL A 16 35.70 -21.04 -12.23
C VAL A 16 34.19 -21.31 -12.26
N PHE A 17 33.37 -20.45 -12.85
CA PHE A 17 32.02 -20.87 -13.26
C PHE A 17 31.60 -20.21 -14.57
N GLY A 18 31.30 -21.08 -15.55
CA GLY A 18 30.75 -20.71 -16.83
C GLY A 18 29.32 -20.17 -16.73
N ASN A 19 29.03 -19.27 -17.67
CA ASN A 19 27.75 -18.65 -18.01
C ASN A 19 26.51 -19.31 -17.39
N MET A 20 25.80 -18.58 -16.52
CA MET A 20 24.37 -18.77 -16.30
C MET A 20 23.64 -17.44 -16.09
N LEU A 21 22.45 -17.41 -16.67
CA LEU A 21 21.50 -16.30 -16.76
C LEU A 21 21.15 -15.73 -15.37
N THR A 22 21.24 -14.41 -15.24
CA THR A 22 20.91 -13.66 -14.03
C THR A 22 19.39 -13.43 -13.94
N SER A 23 18.79 -13.86 -12.84
CA SER A 23 17.41 -13.52 -12.45
C SER A 23 17.43 -12.19 -11.66
N PRO A 24 16.39 -11.34 -11.72
CA PRO A 24 16.37 -10.04 -11.04
C PRO A 24 16.19 -10.27 -9.52
N GLY A 25 17.31 -10.51 -8.84
CA GLY A 25 17.34 -10.81 -7.42
C GLY A 25 18.63 -11.48 -6.95
N GLY A 26 19.77 -11.18 -7.58
CA GLY A 26 21.14 -11.39 -7.06
C GLY A 26 21.61 -12.81 -6.70
N ILE A 27 20.73 -13.79 -6.56
CA ILE A 27 21.07 -15.10 -6.03
C ILE A 27 21.15 -16.10 -7.19
N PRO A 28 22.33 -16.69 -7.46
CA PRO A 28 22.49 -17.67 -8.53
C PRO A 28 21.64 -18.92 -8.28
N ALA A 29 21.21 -19.57 -9.37
CA ALA A 29 20.41 -20.79 -9.30
C ALA A 29 21.17 -21.93 -8.59
N PHE A 30 20.51 -22.58 -7.64
CA PHE A 30 21.09 -23.67 -6.85
C PHE A 30 21.53 -24.85 -7.73
N LYS A 31 22.76 -25.32 -7.47
CA LYS A 31 23.29 -26.55 -8.06
C LYS A 31 24.19 -27.24 -7.05
N PHE A 32 24.05 -28.56 -6.96
CA PHE A 32 24.95 -29.38 -6.17
C PHE A 32 26.37 -29.34 -6.72
N GLN A 33 27.33 -29.16 -5.82
CA GLN A 33 28.75 -29.11 -6.13
C GLN A 33 29.34 -30.52 -6.25
N SER A 34 30.42 -30.64 -7.02
CA SER A 34 31.16 -31.89 -7.13
C SER A 34 32.04 -32.09 -5.90
N ARG A 35 31.85 -33.20 -5.19
CA ARG A 35 32.62 -33.56 -4.00
C ARG A 35 34.01 -34.05 -4.39
N ARG A 36 35.04 -33.28 -4.06
CA ARG A 36 36.45 -33.57 -4.40
C ARG A 36 37.38 -33.62 -3.19
N ASP A 37 36.91 -33.17 -2.03
CA ASP A 37 37.75 -33.02 -0.85
C ASP A 37 37.91 -34.35 -0.10
N SER A 38 39.10 -34.61 0.44
CA SER A 38 39.36 -35.78 1.29
C SER A 38 39.06 -35.47 2.76
N ILE A 39 38.79 -36.52 3.55
CA ILE A 39 38.47 -36.36 4.98
C ILE A 39 39.75 -36.40 5.80
N ASP A 40 39.96 -35.39 6.66
CA ASP A 40 40.96 -35.47 7.73
C ASP A 40 40.42 -36.31 8.89
N TRP A 41 40.66 -37.61 8.82
CA TRP A 41 40.24 -38.58 9.83
C TRP A 41 40.82 -38.31 11.22
N ARG A 42 41.98 -37.65 11.34
CA ARG A 42 42.58 -37.33 12.64
C ARG A 42 41.80 -36.24 13.34
N ARG A 43 41.44 -35.19 12.59
CA ARG A 43 40.62 -34.11 13.11
C ARG A 43 39.19 -34.56 13.40
N PHE A 44 38.62 -35.41 12.54
CA PHE A 44 37.26 -35.91 12.72
C PHE A 44 37.13 -36.86 13.92
N SER A 45 38.13 -37.73 14.15
CA SER A 45 38.14 -38.65 15.29
C SER A 45 38.36 -37.99 16.65
N ALA A 46 38.90 -36.76 16.67
CA ALA A 46 39.06 -35.98 17.90
C ALA A 46 37.74 -35.34 18.39
N ILE A 47 36.69 -35.36 17.57
CA ILE A 47 35.39 -34.77 17.90
C ILE A 47 34.60 -35.75 18.76
N ASP A 48 34.24 -35.34 19.97
CA ASP A 48 33.30 -36.04 20.85
C ASP A 48 31.86 -35.66 20.47
N VAL A 49 31.21 -36.52 19.68
CA VAL A 49 29.87 -36.28 19.12
C VAL A 49 28.81 -36.22 20.23
N GLU A 50 28.96 -37.03 21.27
CA GLU A 50 28.06 -37.11 22.41
C GLU A 50 28.15 -35.84 23.26
N ARG A 51 29.34 -35.26 23.42
CA ARG A 51 29.49 -33.94 24.05
C ARG A 51 28.84 -32.86 23.19
N VAL A 52 29.10 -32.84 21.88
CA VAL A 52 28.50 -31.87 20.94
C VAL A 52 26.98 -31.91 21.01
N ALA A 53 26.37 -33.10 21.06
CA ALA A 53 24.93 -33.27 21.15
C ALA A 53 24.36 -32.82 22.52
N ARG A 54 25.04 -33.15 23.63
CA ARG A 54 24.58 -32.76 24.98
C ARG A 54 24.70 -31.26 25.24
N GLU A 55 25.78 -30.65 24.78
CA GLU A 55 26.12 -29.25 25.06
C GLU A 55 25.63 -28.30 23.97
N LEU A 56 25.08 -28.81 22.87
CA LEU A 56 24.69 -28.03 21.69
C LEU A 56 25.85 -27.15 21.19
N ASP A 57 27.04 -27.74 21.08
CA ASP A 57 28.25 -27.06 20.62
C ASP A 57 28.16 -26.79 19.11
N VAL A 58 27.46 -25.71 18.77
CA VAL A 58 27.26 -25.24 17.39
C VAL A 58 28.59 -24.82 16.76
N THR A 59 29.56 -24.37 17.55
CA THR A 59 30.88 -23.97 17.04
C THR A 59 31.63 -25.15 16.43
N THR A 60 31.72 -26.27 17.15
CA THR A 60 32.35 -27.50 16.63
C THR A 60 31.59 -28.06 15.41
N LEU A 61 30.25 -27.98 15.40
CA LEU A 61 29.45 -28.37 14.25
C LEU A 61 29.73 -27.49 13.02
N GLN A 62 29.77 -26.16 13.21
CA GLN A 62 30.00 -25.20 12.14
C GLN A 62 31.40 -25.33 11.52
N GLU A 63 32.41 -25.64 12.32
CA GLU A 63 33.77 -25.89 11.82
C GLU A 63 33.88 -27.18 11.02
N SER A 64 33.03 -28.17 11.32
CA SER A 64 33.05 -29.50 10.71
C SER A 64 32.12 -29.64 9.50
N ILE A 65 31.11 -28.77 9.37
CA ILE A 65 30.03 -28.90 8.39
C ILE A 65 30.53 -28.94 6.95
N ASN A 66 31.52 -28.11 6.60
CA ASN A 66 32.07 -28.07 5.24
C ASN A 66 32.82 -29.37 4.92
N SER A 67 33.61 -29.87 5.87
CA SER A 67 34.36 -31.13 5.72
C SER A 67 33.45 -32.34 5.59
N VAL A 68 32.29 -32.35 6.25
CA VAL A 68 31.31 -33.45 6.14
C VAL A 68 30.50 -33.34 4.85
N THR A 69 30.11 -32.12 4.47
CA THR A 69 29.21 -31.88 3.34
C THR A 69 29.92 -32.11 2.02
N PHE A 70 31.14 -31.59 1.82
CA PHE A 70 31.80 -31.57 0.50
C PHE A 70 32.85 -32.66 0.27
N CYS A 71 33.02 -33.60 1.21
CA CYS A 71 33.99 -34.67 1.08
C CYS A 71 33.56 -35.79 0.12
N ASN A 72 34.55 -36.41 -0.53
CA ASN A 72 34.39 -37.54 -1.42
C ASN A 72 34.56 -38.87 -0.67
N LEU A 73 33.43 -39.52 -0.36
CA LEU A 73 33.40 -40.80 0.34
C LEU A 73 33.62 -42.03 -0.57
N ASP A 74 33.62 -41.87 -1.90
CA ASP A 74 33.71 -43.01 -2.83
C ASP A 74 35.09 -43.69 -2.83
N SER A 75 36.12 -42.94 -2.44
CA SER A 75 37.52 -43.38 -2.47
C SER A 75 38.08 -43.73 -1.08
N GLU A 76 37.30 -43.48 -0.02
CA GLU A 76 37.72 -43.69 1.36
C GLU A 76 37.65 -45.17 1.74
N LYS A 77 38.68 -45.64 2.46
CA LYS A 77 38.81 -47.03 2.91
C LYS A 77 38.95 -47.07 4.42
N CYS A 78 38.44 -48.15 5.02
CA CYS A 78 38.62 -48.37 6.45
C CYS A 78 40.12 -48.42 6.80
N PRO A 79 40.60 -47.60 7.75
CA PRO A 79 42.01 -47.59 8.15
C PRO A 79 42.51 -48.95 8.66
N TYR A 80 41.61 -49.76 9.24
CA TYR A 80 41.94 -51.01 9.92
C TYR A 80 41.86 -52.24 9.02
N CYS A 81 40.87 -52.32 8.12
CA CYS A 81 40.65 -53.51 7.27
C CYS A 81 40.77 -53.23 5.77
N GLN A 82 41.01 -51.98 5.36
CA GLN A 82 41.19 -51.54 3.97
C GLN A 82 39.99 -51.81 3.03
N GLN A 83 38.84 -52.21 3.61
CA GLN A 83 37.60 -52.39 2.87
C GLN A 83 36.96 -51.04 2.54
N PRO A 84 36.28 -50.93 1.38
CA PRO A 84 35.49 -49.74 1.05
C PRO A 84 34.31 -49.60 2.00
N VAL A 85 33.74 -48.39 2.06
CA VAL A 85 32.51 -48.13 2.80
C VAL A 85 31.37 -48.98 2.24
N ASP A 86 30.51 -49.51 3.12
CA ASP A 86 29.33 -50.27 2.72
C ASP A 86 28.47 -49.45 1.72
N PRO A 87 28.05 -50.03 0.58
CA PRO A 87 27.31 -49.30 -0.45
C PRO A 87 25.97 -48.69 0.01
N VAL A 88 25.28 -49.28 1.00
CA VAL A 88 24.02 -48.75 1.53
C VAL A 88 24.30 -47.58 2.46
N LEU A 89 25.27 -47.71 3.37
CA LEU A 89 25.70 -46.60 4.23
C LEU A 89 26.26 -45.43 3.40
N LEU A 90 27.03 -45.71 2.35
CA LEU A 90 27.55 -44.70 1.44
C LEU A 90 26.42 -43.90 0.77
N LYS A 91 25.31 -44.56 0.38
CA LYS A 91 24.13 -43.86 -0.12
C LYS A 91 23.48 -42.99 0.95
N VAL A 92 23.36 -43.46 2.19
CA VAL A 92 22.83 -42.67 3.30
C VAL A 92 23.67 -41.43 3.55
N PHE A 93 25.00 -41.55 3.57
CA PHE A 93 25.89 -40.39 3.70
C PHE A 93 25.77 -39.42 2.53
N LYS A 94 25.73 -39.91 1.29
CA LYS A 94 25.53 -39.04 0.11
C LYS A 94 24.20 -38.30 0.17
N MET A 95 23.14 -38.96 0.62
CA MET A 95 21.84 -38.30 0.85
C MET A 95 21.95 -37.24 1.93
N ALA A 96 22.59 -37.53 3.06
CA ALA A 96 22.81 -36.56 4.13
C ALA A 96 23.62 -35.34 3.64
N GLN A 97 24.69 -35.55 2.87
CA GLN A 97 25.49 -34.48 2.29
C GLN A 97 24.68 -33.58 1.35
N LEU A 98 23.85 -34.16 0.46
CA LEU A 98 22.96 -33.39 -0.41
C LEU A 98 21.91 -32.61 0.40
N THR A 99 21.35 -33.22 1.45
CA THR A 99 20.42 -32.53 2.34
C THR A 99 21.09 -31.36 3.05
N ILE A 100 22.28 -31.54 3.63
CA ILE A 100 23.02 -30.48 4.33
C ILE A 100 23.40 -29.35 3.36
N GLU A 101 23.87 -29.67 2.16
CA GLU A 101 24.21 -28.67 1.15
C GLU A 101 22.99 -27.84 0.72
N TYR A 102 21.83 -28.46 0.56
CA TYR A 102 20.58 -27.76 0.29
C TYR A 102 20.14 -26.87 1.47
N LEU A 103 20.34 -27.34 2.71
CA LEU A 103 20.03 -26.54 3.91
C LEU A 103 20.96 -25.33 4.04
N LEU A 104 22.26 -25.49 3.77
CA LEU A 104 23.22 -24.38 3.72
C LEU A 104 22.84 -23.35 2.66
N HIS A 105 22.51 -23.80 1.44
CA HIS A 105 22.02 -22.90 0.40
C HIS A 105 20.73 -22.18 0.82
N SER A 106 19.79 -22.90 1.44
CA SER A 106 18.54 -22.31 1.93
C SER A 106 18.81 -21.25 3.00
N GLN A 107 19.76 -21.49 3.91
CA GLN A 107 20.18 -20.52 4.92
C GLN A 107 20.79 -19.27 4.28
N GLU A 108 21.71 -19.42 3.32
CA GLU A 108 22.32 -18.31 2.60
C GLU A 108 21.29 -17.51 1.78
N TYR A 109 20.41 -18.22 1.06
CA TYR A 109 19.32 -17.62 0.29
C TYR A 109 18.40 -16.80 1.17
N LEU A 110 17.96 -17.37 2.30
CA LEU A 110 17.08 -16.69 3.25
C LEU A 110 17.80 -15.50 3.91
N SER A 111 19.08 -15.64 4.25
CA SER A 111 19.88 -14.56 4.86
C SER A 111 20.08 -13.40 3.88
N ALA A 112 20.42 -13.69 2.62
CA ALA A 112 20.56 -12.67 1.57
C ALA A 112 19.22 -12.00 1.25
N SER A 113 18.13 -12.78 1.21
CA SER A 113 16.79 -12.25 0.99
C SER A 113 16.36 -11.33 2.14
N LEU A 114 16.61 -11.72 3.39
CA LEU A 114 16.34 -10.89 4.57
C LEU A 114 17.14 -9.59 4.54
N ALA A 115 18.45 -9.65 4.28
CA ALA A 115 19.30 -8.47 4.19
C ALA A 115 18.81 -7.49 3.11
N LEU A 116 18.40 -7.99 1.94
CA LEU A 116 17.83 -7.17 0.87
C LEU A 116 16.51 -6.51 1.31
N GLN A 117 15.64 -7.23 2.00
CA GLN A 117 14.38 -6.67 2.51
C GLN A 117 14.63 -5.62 3.62
N GLU A 118 15.63 -5.84 4.48
CA GLU A 118 16.03 -4.88 5.50
C GLU A 118 16.58 -3.59 4.88
N GLU A 119 17.41 -3.69 3.84
CA GLU A 119 17.92 -2.52 3.11
C GLU A 119 16.79 -1.74 2.43
N GLN A 120 15.85 -2.43 1.78
CA GLN A 120 14.68 -1.80 1.18
C GLN A 120 13.81 -1.09 2.22
N LEU A 121 13.62 -1.70 3.40
CA LEU A 121 12.89 -1.09 4.51
C LEU A 121 13.60 0.16 5.03
N GLN A 122 14.92 0.10 5.20
CA GLN A 122 15.72 1.26 5.64
C GLN A 122 15.63 2.42 4.65
N SER A 123 15.79 2.15 3.35
CA SER A 123 15.65 3.17 2.30
C SER A 123 14.25 3.81 2.31
N ALA A 124 13.19 2.99 2.40
CA ALA A 124 11.82 3.50 2.49
C ALA A 124 11.58 4.35 3.76
N MET A 125 12.20 3.97 4.89
CA MET A 125 12.12 4.76 6.12
C MET A 125 12.82 6.12 5.98
N GLU A 126 13.95 6.18 5.27
CA GLU A 126 14.63 7.44 4.97
C GLU A 126 13.81 8.33 4.04
N GLU A 127 13.20 7.77 2.99
CA GLU A 127 12.28 8.49 2.10
C GLU A 127 11.07 9.06 2.86
N ILE A 128 10.47 8.27 3.75
CA ILE A 128 9.36 8.73 4.61
C ILE A 128 9.82 9.87 5.52
N LYS A 129 11.04 9.79 6.06
CA LYS A 129 11.59 10.85 6.92
C LYS A 129 11.79 12.15 6.14
N LEU A 130 12.36 12.08 4.93
CA LEU A 130 12.58 13.24 4.06
C LEU A 130 11.26 13.88 3.62
N THR A 131 10.30 13.06 3.17
CA THR A 131 8.97 13.55 2.76
C THR A 131 8.22 14.18 3.92
N LYS A 132 8.33 13.64 5.14
CA LYS A 132 7.73 14.25 6.34
C LYS A 132 8.33 15.63 6.64
N GLN A 133 9.64 15.80 6.52
CA GLN A 133 10.30 17.09 6.71
C GLN A 133 9.85 18.13 5.67
N GLU A 134 9.72 17.72 4.41
CA GLU A 134 9.23 18.61 3.35
C GLU A 134 7.77 19.03 3.58
N VAL A 135 6.92 18.10 4.02
CA VAL A 135 5.52 18.42 4.37
C VAL A 135 5.45 19.41 5.55
N GLU A 136 6.30 19.26 6.55
CA GLU A 136 6.36 20.18 7.70
C GLU A 136 6.82 21.57 7.27
N LYS A 137 7.83 21.65 6.38
CA LYS A 137 8.30 22.91 5.80
C LYS A 137 7.20 23.60 4.99
N GLN A 138 6.52 22.88 4.11
CA GLN A 138 5.39 23.41 3.34
C GLN A 138 4.24 23.87 4.26
N ALA A 139 4.00 23.17 5.36
CA ALA A 139 3.00 23.57 6.35
C ALA A 139 3.38 24.90 7.03
N GLU A 140 4.65 25.12 7.35
CA GLU A 140 5.15 26.40 7.88
C GLU A 140 5.03 27.54 6.85
N GLU A 141 5.45 27.31 5.60
CA GLU A 141 5.29 28.30 4.53
C GLU A 141 3.83 28.70 4.32
N MET A 142 2.93 27.71 4.33
CA MET A 142 1.49 27.95 4.24
C MET A 142 0.93 28.72 5.45
N ARG A 143 1.48 28.51 6.66
CA ARG A 143 1.13 29.34 7.83
C ARG A 143 1.58 30.78 7.61
N GLY A 144 2.82 31.00 7.18
CA GLY A 144 3.36 32.33 6.89
C GLY A 144 2.52 33.09 5.86
N VAL A 145 2.19 32.46 4.74
CA VAL A 145 1.33 33.06 3.69
C VAL A 145 -0.07 33.39 4.22
N LYS A 146 -0.66 32.53 5.06
CA LYS A 146 -1.97 32.80 5.68
C LYS A 146 -1.91 34.00 6.62
N GLU A 147 -0.85 34.15 7.40
CA GLU A 147 -0.65 35.30 8.27
C GLU A 147 -0.48 36.60 7.48
N GLU A 148 0.34 36.59 6.42
CA GLU A 148 0.47 37.73 5.51
C GLU A 148 -0.87 38.12 4.87
N SER A 149 -1.63 37.13 4.39
CA SER A 149 -2.96 37.36 3.83
C SER A 149 -3.90 38.01 4.84
N ARG A 150 -3.90 37.53 6.10
CA ARG A 150 -4.68 38.13 7.20
C ARG A 150 -4.26 39.57 7.46
N ARG A 151 -2.95 39.88 7.48
CA ARG A 151 -2.44 41.25 7.65
C ARG A 151 -2.90 42.17 6.53
N ARG A 152 -2.81 41.73 5.27
CA ARG A 152 -3.27 42.50 4.09
C ARG A 152 -4.78 42.76 4.14
N LYS A 153 -5.59 41.77 4.52
CA LYS A 153 -7.05 41.95 4.70
C LYS A 153 -7.39 42.99 5.77
N LYS A 154 -6.69 42.98 6.92
CA LYS A 154 -6.86 44.00 7.98
C LYS A 154 -6.51 45.40 7.47
N MET A 155 -5.38 45.54 6.76
CA MET A 155 -4.97 46.82 6.17
C MET A 155 -6.03 47.37 5.20
N ILE A 156 -6.58 46.52 4.33
CA ILE A 156 -7.66 46.91 3.40
C ILE A 156 -8.91 47.33 4.16
N ALA A 157 -9.31 46.59 5.21
CA ALA A 157 -10.48 46.94 6.02
C ALA A 157 -10.30 48.29 6.74
N THR A 158 -9.13 48.57 7.31
CA THR A 158 -8.81 49.87 7.91
C THR A 158 -8.83 50.99 6.88
N GLN A 159 -8.29 50.76 5.67
CA GLN A 159 -8.33 51.73 4.58
C GLN A 159 -9.77 52.00 4.13
N GLN A 160 -10.62 50.97 4.07
CA GLN A 160 -12.03 51.10 3.73
C GLN A 160 -12.82 51.85 4.81
N LEU A 161 -12.50 51.63 6.09
CA LEU A 161 -13.09 52.37 7.20
C LEU A 161 -12.70 53.86 7.17
N LEU A 162 -11.44 54.19 6.85
CA LEU A 162 -10.99 55.59 6.68
C LEU A 162 -11.73 56.29 5.54
N LEU A 163 -11.98 55.58 4.43
CA LEU A 163 -12.79 56.10 3.32
C LEU A 163 -14.26 56.29 3.73
N GLN A 164 -14.79 55.44 4.61
CA GLN A 164 -16.18 55.50 5.08
C GLN A 164 -16.40 56.56 6.18
N ALA A 165 -15.40 56.81 7.03
CA ALA A 165 -15.42 57.89 8.02
C ALA A 165 -15.36 59.30 7.40
N GLY A 166 -14.91 59.43 6.15
CA GLY A 166 -14.98 60.67 5.38
C GLY A 166 -16.41 61.06 4.92
N ALA A 167 -17.41 60.20 5.14
CA ALA A 167 -18.77 60.38 4.61
C ALA A 167 -19.73 61.21 5.49
N ASN A 168 -19.32 61.63 6.70
CA ASN A 168 -20.16 62.45 7.60
C ASN A 168 -19.54 63.84 7.85
N ASN A 169 -19.46 64.66 6.81
CA ASN A 169 -19.04 66.06 6.94
C ASN A 169 -20.23 67.00 6.71
N TYR A 170 -20.72 67.62 7.79
CA TYR A 170 -21.51 68.85 7.66
C TYR A 170 -20.62 69.95 7.12
N HIS A 171 -21.08 70.67 6.09
CA HIS A 171 -20.30 71.72 5.45
C HIS A 171 -20.39 73.01 6.28
N LYS A 172 -19.42 73.23 7.16
CA LYS A 172 -19.32 74.45 7.96
C LYS A 172 -18.81 75.61 7.12
N CYS A 173 -19.43 76.78 7.26
CA CYS A 173 -18.90 78.00 6.67
C CYS A 173 -17.62 78.42 7.40
N HIS A 174 -16.55 78.73 6.66
CA HIS A 174 -15.29 79.18 7.24
C HIS A 174 -15.31 80.67 7.64
N LEU A 175 -16.39 81.38 7.30
CA LEU A 175 -16.54 82.82 7.49
C LEU A 175 -17.60 83.17 8.54
N CYS A 176 -18.41 82.20 8.99
CA CYS A 176 -19.33 82.31 10.12
C CYS A 176 -19.75 80.92 10.66
N ASP A 177 -20.38 80.85 11.83
CA ASP A 177 -20.65 79.59 12.54
C ASP A 177 -21.80 78.72 11.98
N LYS A 178 -22.19 78.90 10.72
CA LYS A 178 -23.30 78.15 10.11
C LYS A 178 -22.83 76.85 9.47
N ALA A 179 -23.49 75.75 9.84
CA ALA A 179 -23.27 74.43 9.27
C ALA A 179 -24.43 74.03 8.35
N PHE A 180 -24.10 73.52 7.17
CA PHE A 180 -25.08 73.18 6.16
C PHE A 180 -25.05 71.68 5.87
N MET A 181 -26.25 71.09 5.75
CA MET A 181 -26.41 69.65 5.47
C MET A 181 -25.98 69.26 4.06
N ASN A 182 -25.90 70.23 3.14
CA ASN A 182 -25.53 70.03 1.75
C ASN A 182 -24.57 71.15 1.33
N TYR A 183 -23.51 70.80 0.59
CA TYR A 183 -22.51 71.75 0.10
C TYR A 183 -23.13 72.88 -0.73
N SER A 184 -24.19 72.58 -1.47
CA SER A 184 -24.96 73.56 -2.25
C SER A 184 -25.57 74.68 -1.39
N PHE A 185 -26.02 74.36 -0.18
CA PHE A 185 -26.56 75.37 0.75
C PHE A 185 -25.45 76.21 1.39
N LEU A 186 -24.27 75.63 1.64
CA LEU A 186 -23.10 76.40 2.05
C LEU A 186 -22.68 77.37 0.94
N GLN A 187 -22.57 76.91 -0.30
CA GLN A 187 -22.19 77.77 -1.43
C GLN A 187 -23.18 78.91 -1.65
N ALA A 188 -24.48 78.63 -1.59
CA ALA A 188 -25.52 79.65 -1.71
C ALA A 188 -25.45 80.68 -0.56
N HIS A 189 -25.02 80.27 0.64
CA HIS A 189 -24.80 81.16 1.78
C HIS A 189 -23.56 82.05 1.57
N VAL A 190 -22.44 81.48 1.14
CA VAL A 190 -21.19 82.20 0.86
C VAL A 190 -21.38 83.24 -0.25
N GLN A 191 -22.03 82.85 -1.35
CA GLN A 191 -22.31 83.76 -2.48
C GLN A 191 -23.22 84.94 -2.14
N ARG A 192 -24.12 84.83 -1.16
CA ARG A 192 -25.05 85.91 -0.80
C ARG A 192 -24.52 86.85 0.29
N ARG A 193 -23.60 86.36 1.11
CA ARG A 193 -23.13 87.08 2.32
C ARG A 193 -21.64 87.44 2.28
N HIS A 194 -20.86 86.84 1.39
CA HIS A 194 -19.41 87.02 1.27
C HIS A 194 -18.99 87.25 -0.20
N VAL A 195 -19.62 88.23 -0.86
CA VAL A 195 -19.51 88.54 -2.30
C VAL A 195 -18.11 88.99 -2.75
N GLU A 196 -17.31 89.60 -1.89
CA GLU A 196 -15.94 90.04 -2.25
C GLU A 196 -14.96 88.86 -2.46
N ALA A 197 -15.30 87.64 -1.99
CA ALA A 197 -14.56 86.42 -2.29
C ALA A 197 -14.90 85.82 -3.69
N SER A 198 -15.88 86.39 -4.39
CA SER A 198 -16.49 85.81 -5.60
C SER A 198 -15.57 85.81 -6.84
N GLU A 199 -14.57 86.71 -6.92
CA GLU A 199 -13.64 86.75 -8.06
C GLU A 199 -12.57 85.65 -7.95
N ALA A 200 -12.00 85.45 -6.76
CA ALA A 200 -11.13 84.31 -6.46
C ALA A 200 -11.89 82.97 -6.55
N GLU A 201 -13.18 82.94 -6.20
CA GLU A 201 -14.07 81.80 -6.44
C GLU A 201 -14.30 81.52 -7.93
N ARG A 202 -14.37 82.53 -8.81
CA ARG A 202 -14.54 82.33 -10.25
C ARG A 202 -13.34 81.62 -10.89
N GLN A 203 -12.14 81.94 -10.42
CA GLN A 203 -10.90 81.31 -10.90
C GLN A 203 -10.75 79.90 -10.32
N LYS A 204 -11.13 79.68 -9.06
CA LYS A 204 -11.28 78.35 -8.46
C LYS A 204 -12.36 77.52 -9.15
N LYS A 205 -13.47 78.12 -9.58
CA LYS A 205 -14.54 77.42 -10.31
C LYS A 205 -14.04 76.83 -11.62
N LYS A 206 -13.22 77.56 -12.38
CA LYS A 206 -12.58 77.03 -13.58
C LYS A 206 -11.62 75.87 -13.29
N GLN A 207 -10.85 75.95 -12.20
CA GLN A 207 -10.00 74.82 -11.75
C GLN A 207 -10.83 73.62 -11.27
N VAL A 208 -11.95 73.87 -10.61
CA VAL A 208 -12.89 72.82 -10.19
C VAL A 208 -13.54 72.15 -11.38
N GLU A 209 -13.99 72.91 -12.39
CA GLU A 209 -14.53 72.37 -13.65
C GLU A 209 -13.48 71.49 -14.37
N GLN A 210 -12.21 71.93 -14.44
CA GLN A 210 -11.12 71.11 -14.98
C GLN A 210 -10.86 69.83 -14.17
N MET A 211 -10.83 69.92 -12.83
CA MET A 211 -10.69 68.74 -11.97
C MET A 211 -11.90 67.80 -12.07
N GLU A 212 -13.12 68.33 -12.26
CA GLU A 212 -14.32 67.53 -12.46
C GLU A 212 -14.27 66.75 -13.77
N GLU A 213 -13.78 67.37 -14.85
CA GLU A 213 -13.53 66.70 -16.13
C GLU A 213 -12.48 65.58 -15.98
N GLU A 214 -11.35 65.85 -15.30
CA GLU A 214 -10.31 64.84 -15.02
C GLU A 214 -10.85 63.70 -14.13
N ILE A 215 -11.65 64.02 -13.12
CA ILE A 215 -12.29 63.01 -12.25
C ILE A 215 -13.26 62.16 -13.07
N GLU A 216 -14.02 62.75 -13.99
CA GLU A 216 -14.96 61.99 -14.81
C GLU A 216 -14.22 61.09 -15.80
N GLU A 217 -13.12 61.57 -16.39
CA GLU A 217 -12.22 60.74 -17.21
C GLU A 217 -11.62 59.57 -16.40
N LEU A 218 -11.15 59.84 -15.17
CA LEU A 218 -10.63 58.81 -14.27
C LEU A 218 -11.69 57.79 -13.85
N LYS A 219 -12.95 58.21 -13.65
CA LYS A 219 -14.06 57.29 -13.37
C LYS A 219 -14.37 56.39 -14.56
N VAL A 220 -14.32 56.93 -15.79
CA VAL A 220 -14.50 56.14 -17.01
C VAL A 220 -13.39 55.10 -17.13
N ARG A 221 -12.13 55.51 -17.02
CA ARG A 221 -10.98 54.58 -17.04
C ARG A 221 -11.05 53.54 -15.90
N LEU A 222 -11.52 53.91 -14.72
CA LEU A 222 -11.72 52.98 -13.61
C LEU A 222 -12.82 51.95 -13.90
N LYS A 223 -13.92 52.35 -14.55
CA LYS A 223 -14.98 51.42 -14.98
C LYS A 223 -14.47 50.47 -16.07
N GLU A 224 -13.72 50.98 -17.04
CA GLU A 224 -13.13 50.17 -18.11
C GLU A 224 -12.14 49.13 -17.57
N THR A 225 -11.22 49.56 -16.70
CA THR A 225 -10.26 48.64 -16.05
C THR A 225 -10.95 47.60 -15.16
N ARG A 226 -12.02 47.97 -14.44
CA ARG A 226 -12.84 47.00 -13.70
C ARG A 226 -13.49 45.98 -14.62
N ALA A 227 -14.09 46.43 -15.73
CA ALA A 227 -14.71 45.54 -16.71
C ALA A 227 -13.69 44.59 -17.35
N GLN A 228 -12.47 45.08 -17.65
CA GLN A 228 -11.37 44.25 -18.14
C GLN A 228 -10.94 43.20 -17.11
N LEU A 229 -10.75 43.58 -15.85
CA LEU A 229 -10.39 42.65 -14.79
C LEU A 229 -11.49 41.60 -14.52
N GLU A 230 -12.76 41.98 -14.66
CA GLU A 230 -13.88 41.07 -14.53
C GLU A 230 -13.94 40.08 -15.71
N ALA A 231 -13.71 40.55 -16.93
CA ALA A 231 -13.59 39.68 -18.10
C ALA A 231 -12.40 38.71 -18.00
N GLU A 232 -11.24 39.16 -17.51
CA GLU A 232 -10.08 38.30 -17.27
C GLU A 232 -10.37 37.23 -16.20
N ARG A 233 -11.09 37.60 -15.13
CA ARG A 233 -11.53 36.64 -14.11
C ARG A 233 -12.49 35.60 -14.67
N GLU A 234 -13.42 36.02 -15.54
CA GLU A 234 -14.36 35.12 -16.20
C GLU A 234 -13.61 34.11 -17.08
N VAL A 235 -12.63 34.57 -17.86
CA VAL A 235 -11.78 33.71 -18.71
C VAL A 235 -10.95 32.74 -17.87
N GLU A 236 -10.35 33.20 -16.77
CA GLU A 236 -9.59 32.34 -15.86
C GLU A 236 -10.49 31.31 -15.17
N ASN A 237 -11.71 31.70 -14.76
CA ASN A 237 -12.71 30.78 -14.20
C ASN A 237 -13.13 29.72 -15.22
N GLN A 238 -13.36 30.12 -16.48
CA GLN A 238 -13.66 29.18 -17.57
C GLN A 238 -12.49 28.23 -17.83
N ARG A 239 -11.24 28.72 -17.81
CA ARG A 239 -10.05 27.87 -17.94
C ARG A 239 -9.97 26.84 -16.81
N ARG A 240 -10.17 27.27 -15.57
CA ARG A 240 -10.19 26.38 -14.40
C ARG A 240 -11.31 25.35 -14.48
N ALA A 241 -12.51 25.74 -14.93
CA ALA A 241 -13.61 24.81 -15.11
C ALA A 241 -13.29 23.76 -16.20
N GLN A 242 -12.70 24.17 -17.32
CA GLN A 242 -12.25 23.25 -18.37
C GLN A 242 -11.15 22.31 -17.90
N GLU A 243 -10.18 22.79 -17.12
CA GLU A 243 -9.12 21.97 -16.52
C GLU A 243 -9.71 20.95 -15.54
N ALA A 244 -10.63 21.37 -14.66
CA ALA A 244 -11.32 20.48 -13.72
C ALA A 244 -12.12 19.39 -14.44
N GLU A 245 -12.80 19.72 -15.54
CA GLU A 245 -13.54 18.73 -16.33
C GLU A 245 -12.61 17.73 -17.02
N LYS A 246 -11.47 18.18 -17.55
CA LYS A 246 -10.44 17.28 -18.11
C LYS A 246 -9.87 16.33 -17.05
N VAL A 247 -9.65 16.81 -15.82
CA VAL A 247 -9.21 15.97 -14.70
C VAL A 247 -10.27 14.92 -14.37
N ARG A 248 -11.54 15.33 -14.26
CA ARG A 248 -12.65 14.39 -14.03
C ARG A 248 -12.75 13.31 -15.10
N GLN A 249 -12.61 13.68 -16.38
CA GLN A 249 -12.62 12.72 -17.49
C GLN A 249 -11.48 11.70 -17.39
N ARG A 250 -10.27 12.14 -17.01
CA ARG A 250 -9.13 11.23 -16.78
C ARG A 250 -9.37 10.30 -15.61
N GLU A 251 -9.92 10.80 -14.50
CA GLU A 251 -10.26 9.97 -13.33
C GLU A 251 -11.31 8.90 -13.67
N GLU A 252 -12.34 9.27 -14.46
CA GLU A 252 -13.36 8.34 -14.93
C GLU A 252 -12.77 7.27 -15.88
N GLU A 253 -11.85 7.65 -16.77
CA GLU A 253 -11.13 6.71 -17.64
C GLU A 253 -10.23 5.74 -16.84
N ASP A 254 -9.46 6.25 -15.88
CA ASP A 254 -8.64 5.44 -14.98
C ASP A 254 -9.49 4.45 -14.17
N LEU A 255 -10.65 4.89 -13.67
CA LEU A 255 -11.63 4.02 -13.02
C LEU A 255 -12.12 2.93 -13.95
N ARG A 256 -12.38 3.25 -15.23
CA ARG A 256 -12.80 2.27 -16.25
C ARG A 256 -11.70 1.24 -16.52
N ILE A 257 -10.46 1.68 -16.68
CA ILE A 257 -9.29 0.82 -16.89
C ILE A 257 -9.10 -0.11 -15.69
N LYS A 258 -9.12 0.45 -14.47
CA LYS A 258 -8.97 -0.31 -13.23
C LYS A 258 -10.08 -1.36 -13.05
N LYS A 259 -11.32 -1.03 -13.44
CA LYS A 259 -12.44 -1.98 -13.45
C LYS A 259 -12.22 -3.09 -14.47
N GLY A 260 -11.72 -2.76 -15.66
CA GLY A 260 -11.32 -3.73 -16.70
C GLY A 260 -10.26 -4.71 -16.20
N ILE A 261 -9.16 -4.20 -15.63
CA ILE A 261 -8.09 -5.01 -15.05
C ILE A 261 -8.63 -5.93 -13.94
N LYS A 262 -9.51 -5.41 -13.08
CA LYS A 262 -10.11 -6.20 -12.01
C LYS A 262 -11.03 -7.30 -12.54
N SER A 263 -11.78 -7.06 -13.62
CA SER A 263 -12.60 -8.09 -14.27
C SER A 263 -11.73 -9.16 -14.90
N GLY A 264 -10.73 -8.77 -15.70
CA GLY A 264 -9.80 -9.70 -16.34
C GLY A 264 -9.05 -10.56 -15.32
N LYS A 265 -8.61 -9.99 -14.20
CA LYS A 265 -7.98 -10.76 -13.12
C LYS A 265 -8.94 -11.78 -12.50
N ARG A 266 -10.23 -11.44 -12.34
CA ARG A 266 -11.24 -12.38 -11.83
C ARG A 266 -11.54 -13.48 -12.83
N GLU A 267 -11.60 -13.18 -14.12
CA GLU A 267 -11.78 -14.18 -15.18
C GLU A 267 -10.59 -15.13 -15.23
N PHE A 268 -9.37 -14.62 -15.15
CA PHE A 268 -8.15 -15.43 -15.12
C PHE A 268 -8.09 -16.35 -13.90
N GLU A 269 -8.44 -15.87 -12.70
CA GLU A 269 -8.49 -16.73 -11.51
C GLU A 269 -9.59 -17.79 -11.60
N ARG A 270 -10.76 -17.47 -12.19
CA ARG A 270 -11.80 -18.47 -12.43
C ARG A 270 -11.32 -19.56 -13.39
N TRP A 271 -10.74 -19.17 -14.52
CA TRP A 271 -10.18 -20.13 -15.48
C TRP A 271 -9.13 -21.03 -14.84
N LYS A 272 -8.23 -20.48 -14.01
CA LYS A 272 -7.21 -21.25 -13.30
C LYS A 272 -7.82 -22.29 -12.33
N GLU A 273 -8.89 -21.93 -11.65
CA GLU A 273 -9.63 -22.87 -10.79
C GLU A 273 -10.36 -23.93 -11.61
N GLU A 274 -11.03 -23.53 -12.68
CA GLU A 274 -11.70 -24.45 -13.61
C GLU A 274 -10.70 -25.49 -14.15
N GLU A 275 -9.52 -25.06 -14.59
CA GLU A 275 -8.49 -25.96 -15.10
C GLU A 275 -7.96 -26.90 -14.01
N ARG A 276 -7.72 -26.40 -12.78
CA ARG A 276 -7.38 -27.26 -11.63
C ARG A 276 -8.45 -28.30 -11.35
N THR A 277 -9.72 -27.90 -11.36
CA THR A 277 -10.83 -28.84 -11.11
C THR A 277 -10.96 -29.87 -12.21
N LYS A 278 -10.69 -29.50 -13.47
CA LYS A 278 -10.69 -30.40 -14.61
C LYS A 278 -9.57 -31.43 -14.49
N PHE A 279 -8.34 -30.99 -14.25
CA PHE A 279 -7.21 -31.90 -13.99
C PHE A 279 -7.49 -32.83 -12.81
N GLN A 280 -8.06 -32.31 -11.71
CA GLN A 280 -8.41 -33.12 -10.56
C GLN A 280 -9.44 -34.19 -10.92
N LYS A 281 -10.50 -33.83 -11.66
CA LYS A 281 -11.51 -34.78 -12.16
C LYS A 281 -10.90 -35.83 -13.09
N GLU A 282 -9.99 -35.45 -13.98
CA GLU A 282 -9.30 -36.39 -14.86
C GLU A 282 -8.40 -37.35 -14.07
N MET A 283 -7.66 -36.84 -13.08
CA MET A 283 -6.85 -37.68 -12.18
C MET A 283 -7.71 -38.63 -11.34
N ASP A 284 -8.85 -38.17 -10.84
CA ASP A 284 -9.79 -39.01 -10.10
C ASP A 284 -10.45 -40.05 -11.00
N GLY A 285 -10.77 -39.71 -12.25
CA GLY A 285 -11.21 -40.66 -13.27
C GLY A 285 -10.17 -41.75 -13.55
N LEU A 286 -8.90 -41.38 -13.70
CA LEU A 286 -7.80 -42.33 -13.87
C LEU A 286 -7.62 -43.22 -12.63
N ARG A 287 -7.70 -42.66 -11.42
CA ARG A 287 -7.66 -43.43 -10.17
C ARG A 287 -8.79 -44.44 -10.11
N GLN A 288 -10.02 -44.05 -10.47
CA GLN A 288 -11.17 -44.97 -10.52
C GLN A 288 -10.98 -46.07 -11.56
N LEU A 289 -10.49 -45.73 -12.76
CA LEU A 289 -10.17 -46.72 -13.80
C LEU A 289 -9.16 -47.75 -13.27
N PHE A 290 -8.04 -47.31 -12.69
CA PHE A 290 -7.07 -48.23 -12.10
C PHE A 290 -7.66 -49.08 -10.97
N LEU A 291 -8.45 -48.47 -10.09
CA LEU A 291 -9.08 -49.19 -8.98
C LEU A 291 -10.02 -50.30 -9.49
N THR A 292 -10.73 -50.03 -10.59
CA THR A 292 -11.65 -50.99 -11.22
C THR A 292 -10.87 -52.14 -11.86
N GLU A 293 -9.81 -51.82 -12.61
CA GLU A 293 -8.92 -52.84 -13.19
C GLU A 293 -8.27 -53.72 -12.11
N PHE A 294 -7.84 -53.13 -10.99
CA PHE A 294 -7.30 -53.93 -9.87
C PHE A 294 -8.34 -54.87 -9.27
N LYS A 295 -9.61 -54.46 -9.15
CA LYS A 295 -10.70 -55.33 -8.69
C LYS A 295 -10.99 -56.45 -9.69
N ASP A 296 -10.97 -56.15 -10.98
CA ASP A 296 -11.17 -57.13 -12.04
C ASP A 296 -10.03 -58.14 -12.09
N ILE A 297 -8.78 -57.70 -11.91
CA ILE A 297 -7.62 -58.58 -11.80
C ILE A 297 -7.72 -59.44 -10.54
N ALA A 298 -8.11 -58.87 -9.39
CA ALA A 298 -8.26 -59.63 -8.15
C ALA A 298 -9.35 -60.71 -8.26
N SER A 299 -10.50 -60.40 -8.88
CA SER A 299 -11.56 -61.38 -9.10
C SER A 299 -11.14 -62.48 -10.07
N LYS A 300 -10.45 -62.14 -11.16
CA LYS A 300 -9.85 -63.12 -12.10
C LYS A 300 -8.82 -64.01 -11.41
N ASN A 301 -7.95 -63.44 -10.57
CA ASN A 301 -6.96 -64.20 -9.81
C ASN A 301 -7.63 -65.16 -8.82
N SER A 302 -8.65 -64.72 -8.08
CA SER A 302 -9.40 -65.59 -7.17
C SER A 302 -10.10 -66.73 -7.91
N ALA A 303 -10.67 -66.45 -9.09
CA ALA A 303 -11.26 -67.50 -9.94
C ALA A 303 -10.22 -68.50 -10.46
N LEU A 304 -9.01 -68.04 -10.80
CA LEU A 304 -7.90 -68.90 -11.21
C LEU A 304 -7.38 -69.75 -10.04
N GLU A 305 -7.25 -69.18 -8.85
CA GLU A 305 -6.89 -69.91 -7.63
C GLU A 305 -7.93 -70.99 -7.29
N GLY A 306 -9.21 -70.69 -7.40
CA GLY A 306 -10.29 -71.67 -7.21
C GLY A 306 -10.20 -72.84 -8.22
N LYS A 307 -9.95 -72.53 -9.50
CA LYS A 307 -9.72 -73.57 -10.52
C LYS A 307 -8.47 -74.40 -10.25
N LEU A 308 -7.40 -73.77 -9.75
CA LEU A 308 -6.17 -74.46 -9.38
C LEU A 308 -6.40 -75.42 -8.21
N GLN A 309 -7.15 -74.99 -7.19
CA GLN A 309 -7.53 -75.82 -6.05
C GLN A 309 -8.43 -77.00 -6.48
N GLU A 310 -9.38 -76.79 -7.39
CA GLU A 310 -10.18 -77.88 -7.96
C GLU A 310 -9.32 -78.89 -8.73
N LEU A 311 -8.35 -78.42 -9.52
CA LEU A 311 -7.43 -79.30 -10.24
C LEU A 311 -6.55 -80.09 -9.27
N GLN A 312 -6.06 -79.47 -8.20
CA GLN A 312 -5.32 -80.16 -7.13
C GLN A 312 -6.18 -81.18 -6.40
N ALA A 313 -7.44 -80.85 -6.10
CA ALA A 313 -8.38 -81.76 -5.45
C ALA A 313 -8.72 -82.97 -6.34
N LYS A 314 -8.91 -82.77 -7.65
CA LYS A 314 -9.11 -83.85 -8.63
C LYS A 314 -7.87 -84.73 -8.81
N ASN A 315 -6.67 -84.18 -8.60
CA ASN A 315 -5.40 -84.93 -8.65
C ASN A 315 -5.11 -85.73 -7.36
N LEU A 316 -5.76 -85.37 -6.24
CA LEU A 316 -5.67 -86.09 -4.96
C LEU A 316 -6.71 -87.21 -4.78
N VAL A 317 -7.64 -87.38 -5.72
CA VAL A 317 -8.56 -88.53 -5.76
C VAL A 317 -8.03 -89.55 -6.76
N VAL A 318 -7.36 -90.60 -6.26
CA VAL A 318 -6.90 -91.73 -7.10
C VAL A 318 -7.61 -93.03 -6.72
N SER A 319 -8.27 -93.60 -7.75
CA SER A 319 -8.47 -95.02 -8.09
C SER A 319 -9.49 -95.89 -7.34
N ASN A 320 -10.29 -96.59 -8.16
CA ASN A 320 -10.75 -97.96 -7.90
C ASN A 320 -10.73 -98.86 -9.16
N LEU A 321 -10.03 -98.51 -10.24
CA LEU A 321 -9.98 -99.32 -11.47
C LEU A 321 -8.64 -99.15 -12.20
N GLY A 322 -7.76 -100.15 -12.06
CA GLY A 322 -6.85 -100.63 -13.11
C GLY A 322 -5.75 -99.70 -13.66
N THR A 323 -4.54 -100.24 -13.74
CA THR A 323 -3.42 -99.69 -14.52
C THR A 323 -3.81 -99.61 -16.00
N LEU A 324 -4.15 -98.41 -16.47
CA LEU A 324 -4.21 -98.10 -17.91
C LEU A 324 -3.00 -97.24 -18.28
N ARG A 325 -2.16 -97.87 -19.08
CA ARG A 325 -1.09 -97.24 -19.86
C ARG A 325 -1.76 -96.49 -20.99
N ASP A 326 -1.73 -95.16 -20.96
CA ASP A 326 -2.07 -94.32 -22.11
C ASP A 326 -0.93 -93.36 -22.40
N GLU A 327 -0.61 -93.24 -23.67
CA GLU A 327 0.61 -92.68 -24.23
C GLU A 327 0.95 -91.26 -23.76
N ASP A 328 2.25 -90.99 -23.55
CA ASP A 328 2.88 -89.66 -23.34
C ASP A 328 2.57 -88.62 -24.44
N THR A 329 1.74 -88.95 -25.43
CA THR A 329 1.36 -88.11 -26.58
C THR A 329 0.28 -87.08 -26.22
N ASP A 330 -0.73 -87.40 -25.40
CA ASP A 330 -1.82 -86.47 -25.08
C ASP A 330 -1.42 -85.40 -24.06
N GLY A 331 -0.63 -85.74 -23.05
CA GLY A 331 -0.04 -84.77 -22.12
C GLY A 331 0.93 -83.81 -22.82
N LYS A 332 1.73 -84.31 -23.78
CA LYS A 332 2.59 -83.47 -24.63
C LYS A 332 1.78 -82.55 -25.55
N ARG A 333 0.67 -83.01 -26.12
CA ARG A 333 -0.23 -82.18 -26.95
C ARG A 333 -0.91 -81.08 -26.13
N GLN A 334 -1.43 -81.40 -24.95
CA GLN A 334 -2.03 -80.42 -24.05
C GLN A 334 -0.99 -79.39 -23.59
N TRP A 335 0.20 -79.83 -23.17
CA TRP A 335 1.29 -78.93 -22.78
C TRP A 335 1.74 -78.03 -23.95
N ALA A 336 1.83 -78.57 -25.18
CA ALA A 336 2.16 -77.79 -26.37
C ALA A 336 1.06 -76.78 -26.76
N MET A 337 -0.22 -77.08 -26.51
CA MET A 337 -1.34 -76.15 -26.69
C MET A 337 -1.29 -75.02 -25.66
N THR A 338 -1.11 -75.35 -24.38
CA THR A 338 -0.99 -74.35 -23.31
C THR A 338 0.25 -73.47 -23.52
N GLN A 339 1.39 -74.04 -23.93
CA GLN A 339 2.57 -73.27 -24.33
C GLN A 339 2.28 -72.28 -25.47
N ARG A 340 1.54 -72.71 -26.50
CA ARG A 340 1.13 -71.85 -27.62
C ARG A 340 0.19 -70.73 -27.19
N GLU A 341 -0.75 -71.01 -26.29
CA GLU A 341 -1.64 -70.00 -25.72
C GLU A 341 -0.88 -68.97 -24.88
N PHE A 342 0.06 -69.42 -24.05
CA PHE A 342 0.94 -68.53 -23.29
C PHE A 342 1.86 -67.69 -24.19
N GLN A 343 2.37 -68.27 -25.28
CA GLN A 343 3.14 -67.52 -26.29
C GLN A 343 2.27 -66.47 -26.98
N GLY A 344 1.06 -66.83 -27.44
CA GLY A 344 0.15 -65.87 -28.06
C GLY A 344 -0.31 -64.76 -27.10
N MET A 345 -0.45 -65.06 -25.80
CA MET A 345 -0.77 -64.04 -24.79
C MET A 345 0.43 -63.12 -24.52
N ARG A 346 1.64 -63.65 -24.49
CA ARG A 346 2.88 -62.87 -24.37
C ARG A 346 3.07 -61.94 -25.56
N GLU A 347 2.89 -62.44 -26.78
CA GLU A 347 2.97 -61.65 -28.01
C GLU A 347 1.95 -60.50 -28.02
N LYS A 348 0.71 -60.74 -27.56
CA LYS A 348 -0.31 -59.67 -27.41
C LYS A 348 0.11 -58.60 -26.40
N ILE A 349 0.67 -59.00 -25.27
CA ILE A 349 1.19 -58.06 -24.26
C ILE A 349 2.36 -57.25 -24.82
N ASP A 350 3.27 -57.89 -25.55
CA ASP A 350 4.40 -57.23 -26.19
C ASP A 350 3.96 -56.26 -27.29
N LEU A 351 2.92 -56.62 -28.07
CA LEU A 351 2.32 -55.75 -29.07
C LEU A 351 1.67 -54.51 -28.45
N GLN A 352 0.87 -54.70 -27.39
CA GLN A 352 0.27 -53.58 -26.64
C GLN A 352 1.35 -52.69 -26.01
N LYS A 353 2.40 -53.28 -25.43
CA LYS A 353 3.53 -52.53 -24.87
C LYS A 353 4.25 -51.72 -25.94
N ALA A 354 4.43 -52.27 -27.14
CA ALA A 354 5.00 -51.54 -28.27
C ALA A 354 4.10 -50.40 -28.75
N GLU A 355 2.79 -50.61 -28.84
CA GLU A 355 1.82 -49.56 -29.19
C GLU A 355 1.79 -48.43 -28.17
N TRP A 356 1.74 -48.74 -26.87
CA TRP A 356 1.78 -47.72 -25.82
C TRP A 356 3.10 -46.96 -25.81
N LYS A 357 4.23 -47.65 -26.06
CA LYS A 357 5.54 -47.02 -26.19
C LYS A 357 5.62 -46.09 -27.41
N ARG A 358 4.94 -46.43 -28.52
CA ARG A 358 4.81 -45.57 -29.69
C ARG A 358 3.95 -44.34 -29.39
N LYS A 359 2.75 -44.53 -28.83
CA LYS A 359 1.85 -43.42 -28.45
C LYS A 359 2.52 -42.44 -27.48
N LEU A 360 3.27 -42.94 -26.50
CA LEU A 360 3.99 -42.10 -25.55
C LEU A 360 5.08 -41.27 -26.25
N LYS A 361 5.77 -41.83 -27.25
CA LYS A 361 6.76 -41.09 -28.05
C LYS A 361 6.11 -40.03 -28.94
N GLU A 362 5.00 -40.35 -29.58
CA GLU A 362 4.23 -39.40 -30.41
C GLU A 362 3.75 -38.22 -29.55
N LEU A 363 3.11 -38.49 -28.41
CA LEU A 363 2.66 -37.45 -27.48
C LEU A 363 3.83 -36.59 -26.98
N HIS A 364 4.98 -37.22 -26.71
CA HIS A 364 6.18 -36.47 -26.30
C HIS A 364 6.69 -35.56 -27.43
N GLN A 365 6.68 -36.03 -28.68
CA GLN A 365 7.09 -35.22 -29.84
C GLN A 365 6.13 -34.06 -30.07
N GLU A 366 4.82 -34.29 -30.00
CA GLU A 366 3.80 -33.24 -30.12
C GLU A 366 3.99 -32.15 -29.06
N HIS A 367 4.16 -32.53 -27.79
CA HIS A 367 4.41 -31.58 -26.72
C HIS A 367 5.73 -30.81 -26.89
N GLN A 368 6.79 -31.43 -27.46
CA GLN A 368 8.02 -30.70 -27.77
C GLN A 368 7.81 -29.67 -28.88
N VAL A 369 7.04 -30.01 -29.91
CA VAL A 369 6.71 -29.08 -31.00
C VAL A 369 5.90 -27.90 -30.46
N GLU A 370 4.83 -28.17 -29.70
CA GLU A 370 4.00 -27.12 -29.07
C GLU A 370 4.84 -26.21 -28.16
N LYS A 371 5.76 -26.78 -27.39
CA LYS A 371 6.65 -26.01 -26.52
C LYS A 371 7.54 -25.07 -27.32
N GLU A 372 8.11 -25.50 -28.45
CA GLU A 372 8.93 -24.62 -29.29
C GLU A 372 8.11 -23.58 -30.04
N GLU A 373 6.89 -23.91 -30.48
CA GLU A 373 5.97 -22.92 -31.06
C GLU A 373 5.62 -21.83 -30.04
N LEU A 374 5.27 -22.21 -28.80
CA LEU A 374 5.00 -21.26 -27.73
C LEU A 374 6.22 -20.42 -27.39
N LYS A 375 7.42 -20.99 -27.46
CA LYS A 375 8.67 -20.25 -27.24
C LYS A 375 8.90 -19.20 -28.33
N ILE A 376 8.74 -19.57 -29.61
CA ILE A 376 8.85 -18.63 -30.74
C ILE A 376 7.82 -17.51 -30.61
N GLU A 377 6.58 -17.83 -30.24
CA GLU A 377 5.54 -16.82 -30.05
C GLU A 377 5.85 -15.89 -28.86
N ASN A 378 6.42 -16.42 -27.78
CA ASN A 378 6.85 -15.61 -26.64
C ASN A 378 7.98 -14.64 -27.04
N GLU A 379 8.98 -15.11 -27.80
CA GLU A 379 10.05 -14.27 -28.33
C GLU A 379 9.50 -13.17 -29.26
N ARG A 380 8.52 -13.50 -30.10
CA ARG A 380 7.82 -12.54 -30.97
C ARG A 380 7.09 -11.46 -30.15
N LEU A 381 6.34 -11.86 -29.13
CA LEU A 381 5.61 -10.94 -28.26
C LEU A 381 6.56 -10.05 -27.44
N GLN A 382 7.67 -10.59 -26.94
CA GLN A 382 8.70 -9.80 -26.26
C GLN A 382 9.35 -8.77 -27.19
N ALA A 383 9.64 -9.14 -28.44
CA ALA A 383 10.16 -8.21 -29.44
C ALA A 383 9.17 -7.08 -29.74
N SER A 384 7.88 -7.41 -29.91
CA SER A 384 6.81 -6.41 -30.10
C SER A 384 6.70 -5.46 -28.93
N LEU A 385 6.69 -5.98 -27.70
CA LEU A 385 6.61 -5.15 -26.49
C LEU A 385 7.83 -4.23 -26.35
N SER A 386 9.03 -4.72 -26.65
CA SER A 386 10.25 -3.90 -26.66
C SER A 386 10.19 -2.78 -27.70
N GLN A 387 9.60 -3.06 -28.86
CA GLN A 387 9.40 -2.05 -29.90
C GLN A 387 8.40 -0.98 -29.47
N ASP A 388 7.25 -1.37 -28.92
CA ASP A 388 6.23 -0.44 -28.43
C ASP A 388 6.77 0.44 -27.31
N GLN A 389 7.57 -0.13 -26.40
CA GLN A 389 8.21 0.62 -25.33
C GLN A 389 9.22 1.65 -25.88
N ARG A 390 9.98 1.31 -26.93
CA ARG A 390 10.89 2.24 -27.61
C ARG A 390 10.12 3.37 -28.31
N LEU A 391 9.03 3.05 -28.99
CA LEU A 391 8.19 4.06 -29.65
C LEU A 391 7.56 5.01 -28.64
N ALA A 392 7.02 4.50 -27.53
CA ALA A 392 6.47 5.31 -26.45
C ALA A 392 7.54 6.22 -25.83
N THR A 393 8.73 5.68 -25.55
CA THR A 393 9.86 6.46 -25.01
C THR A 393 10.28 7.58 -25.96
N SER A 394 10.37 7.29 -27.26
CA SER A 394 10.67 8.30 -28.30
C SER A 394 9.62 9.40 -28.32
N HIS A 395 8.34 9.06 -28.28
CA HIS A 395 7.24 10.03 -28.25
C HIS A 395 7.31 10.92 -27.00
N PHE A 396 7.51 10.33 -25.81
CA PHE A 396 7.67 11.11 -24.57
C PHE A 396 8.89 12.03 -24.61
N GLN A 397 10.00 11.56 -25.17
CA GLN A 397 11.21 12.37 -25.32
C GLN A 397 10.98 13.56 -26.27
N GLN A 398 10.33 13.33 -27.41
CA GLN A 398 9.94 14.41 -28.33
C GLN A 398 9.02 15.45 -27.65
N GLN A 399 8.04 15.00 -26.88
CA GLN A 399 7.15 15.90 -26.14
C GLN A 399 7.90 16.71 -25.08
N LYS A 400 8.84 16.08 -24.36
CA LYS A 400 9.70 16.76 -23.39
C LYS A 400 10.57 17.82 -24.06
N ASP A 401 11.16 17.51 -25.21
CA ASP A 401 12.01 18.44 -25.94
C ASP A 401 11.22 19.63 -26.49
N LEU A 402 9.99 19.40 -26.97
CA LEU A 402 9.06 20.47 -27.38
C LEU A 402 8.73 21.42 -26.22
N LEU A 403 8.36 20.87 -25.05
CA LEU A 403 8.07 21.66 -23.85
C LEU A 403 9.31 22.44 -23.36
N SER A 404 10.49 21.81 -23.41
CA SER A 404 11.75 22.47 -23.08
C SER A 404 12.06 23.65 -24.01
N ALA A 405 11.80 23.50 -25.31
CA ALA A 405 11.93 24.59 -26.27
C ALA A 405 10.94 25.74 -25.98
N GLN A 406 9.69 25.42 -25.66
CA GLN A 406 8.68 26.42 -25.26
C GLN A 406 9.08 27.17 -23.99
N LEU A 407 9.61 26.48 -22.98
CA LEU A 407 10.10 27.11 -21.75
C LEU A 407 11.29 28.05 -22.01
N LYS A 408 12.21 27.66 -22.89
CA LYS A 408 13.32 28.53 -23.31
C LYS A 408 12.83 29.79 -24.01
N GLU A 409 11.82 29.67 -24.87
CA GLU A 409 11.23 30.83 -25.55
C GLU A 409 10.52 31.76 -24.56
N GLN A 410 9.72 31.20 -23.64
CA GLN A 410 9.09 31.98 -22.56
C GLN A 410 10.12 32.70 -21.69
N ALA A 411 11.22 32.04 -21.32
CA ALA A 411 12.30 32.67 -20.58
C ALA A 411 12.95 33.83 -21.36
N ARG A 412 13.07 33.69 -22.69
CA ARG A 412 13.58 34.75 -23.57
C ARG A 412 12.65 35.96 -23.62
N ILE A 413 11.33 35.72 -23.66
CA ILE A 413 10.30 36.76 -23.59
C ILE A 413 10.36 37.49 -22.23
N ILE A 414 10.45 36.74 -21.13
CA ILE A 414 10.56 37.31 -19.78
C ILE A 414 11.81 38.20 -19.67
N GLN A 415 12.97 37.73 -20.15
CA GLN A 415 14.18 38.55 -20.16
C GLN A 415 14.04 39.84 -21.00
N ALA A 416 13.32 39.79 -22.12
CA ALA A 416 13.03 40.97 -22.93
C ALA A 416 12.10 41.96 -22.19
N GLN A 417 11.09 41.44 -21.50
CA GLN A 417 10.18 42.23 -20.65
C GLN A 417 10.93 42.83 -19.46
N GLU A 418 11.79 42.09 -18.77
CA GLU A 418 12.63 42.59 -17.68
C GLU A 418 13.56 43.70 -18.12
N LYS A 419 14.17 43.60 -19.31
CA LYS A 419 14.98 44.69 -19.90
C LYS A 419 14.12 45.93 -20.14
N THR A 420 12.90 45.75 -20.63
CA THR A 420 11.94 46.83 -20.85
C THR A 420 11.54 47.48 -19.52
N ILE A 421 11.22 46.67 -18.50
CA ILE A 421 10.89 47.14 -17.15
C ILE A 421 12.06 47.90 -16.55
N LYS A 422 13.31 47.39 -16.64
CA LYS A 422 14.51 48.10 -16.18
C LYS A 422 14.71 49.45 -16.85
N MET A 423 14.43 49.57 -18.16
CA MET A 423 14.47 50.87 -18.84
C MET A 423 13.39 51.83 -18.33
N LEU A 424 12.20 51.31 -18.02
CA LEU A 424 11.08 52.11 -17.50
C LEU A 424 11.28 52.51 -16.03
N SER A 425 11.88 51.65 -15.19
CA SER A 425 12.16 51.94 -13.78
C SER A 425 13.43 52.77 -13.57
N ALA A 426 14.40 52.74 -14.50
CA ALA A 426 15.47 53.74 -14.54
C ALA A 426 14.98 55.17 -14.86
N ARG A 427 13.72 55.34 -15.29
CA ARG A 427 13.11 56.63 -15.64
C ARG A 427 12.32 57.29 -14.49
N LYS A 428 12.37 56.79 -13.25
CA LYS A 428 11.75 57.50 -12.12
C LYS A 428 12.47 57.27 -10.78
N VAL A 429 13.07 58.36 -10.29
CA VAL A 429 13.41 58.65 -8.88
C VAL A 429 12.13 59.34 -8.32
N GLU A 430 11.60 59.09 -7.13
CA GLU A 430 12.18 59.21 -5.79
C GLU A 430 11.10 58.86 -4.72
N VAL A 431 11.53 58.67 -3.46
CA VAL A 431 10.78 58.87 -2.17
C VAL A 431 10.33 57.62 -1.37
N THR A 432 11.17 57.32 -0.34
CA THR A 432 10.98 56.86 1.07
C THR A 432 10.07 55.66 1.39
N GLN A 433 10.58 54.59 2.06
CA GLN A 433 10.73 54.45 3.54
C GLN A 433 9.44 54.83 4.28
N GLU A 434 8.83 54.01 5.13
CA GLU A 434 9.42 53.41 6.33
C GLU A 434 8.45 52.38 6.96
N ALA A 435 9.02 51.48 7.76
CA ALA A 435 8.34 50.44 8.52
C ALA A 435 7.51 50.99 9.70
N THR A 436 6.56 50.20 10.21
CA THR A 436 6.43 49.98 11.67
C THR A 436 5.49 48.82 12.01
N ASN A 437 5.88 48.13 13.07
CA ASN A 437 5.37 46.90 13.65
C ASN A 437 4.73 47.23 15.00
N VAL A 438 3.50 46.75 15.31
CA VAL A 438 3.00 46.59 16.70
C VAL A 438 1.97 45.44 16.79
N GLU A 439 2.16 44.64 17.84
CA GLU A 439 1.40 43.49 18.36
C GLU A 439 -0.02 43.87 18.83
N ALA A 440 -1.05 43.10 18.48
CA ALA A 440 -1.74 42.09 19.28
C ALA A 440 -2.69 42.63 20.38
N GLN A 441 -4.00 42.50 20.15
CA GLN A 441 -4.96 42.04 21.16
C GLN A 441 -6.18 41.36 20.50
N GLU A 442 -6.68 40.35 21.20
CA GLU A 442 -7.69 39.38 20.83
C GLU A 442 -9.07 40.00 20.52
N GLU A 443 -9.83 39.41 19.58
CA GLU A 443 -11.20 38.97 19.88
C GLU A 443 -11.79 38.06 18.79
N SER A 444 -12.23 36.90 19.28
CA SER A 444 -13.39 36.10 18.91
C SER A 444 -13.75 35.89 17.43
N SER A 445 -13.53 34.65 17.02
CA SER A 445 -13.78 34.01 15.74
C SER A 445 -15.25 33.65 15.47
N GLU A 446 -15.69 33.83 14.22
CA GLU A 446 -16.88 33.18 13.68
C GLU A 446 -16.88 33.18 12.14
N GLU A 447 -16.08 32.33 11.49
CA GLU A 447 -16.20 32.12 10.01
C GLU A 447 -15.46 30.85 9.49
N GLU A 448 -15.41 29.77 10.28
CA GLU A 448 -14.62 28.56 9.95
C GLU A 448 -15.44 27.24 9.98
N LEU A 449 -16.75 27.31 9.71
CA LEU A 449 -17.67 26.19 9.97
C LEU A 449 -17.98 25.29 8.78
N GLU A 450 -17.69 25.69 7.54
CA GLU A 450 -18.09 24.91 6.37
C GLU A 450 -17.03 23.88 5.94
N ASP A 451 -15.75 24.26 5.97
CA ASP A 451 -14.61 23.40 5.57
C ASP A 451 -14.24 22.34 6.65
N THR A 452 -14.72 22.52 7.89
CA THR A 452 -14.50 21.55 8.97
C THR A 452 -15.47 20.37 8.96
N LEU A 453 -16.64 20.48 8.34
CA LEU A 453 -17.65 19.41 8.35
C LEU A 453 -17.21 18.20 7.53
N ASP A 454 -16.67 18.42 6.34
CA ASP A 454 -16.27 17.35 5.42
C ASP A 454 -15.07 16.56 5.97
N ARG A 455 -14.11 17.28 6.57
CA ARG A 455 -12.96 16.70 7.28
C ARG A 455 -13.39 15.92 8.53
N LYS A 456 -14.39 16.43 9.28
CA LYS A 456 -14.98 15.72 10.44
C LYS A 456 -15.74 14.47 10.01
N GLN A 457 -16.42 14.48 8.87
CA GLN A 457 -17.16 13.32 8.36
C GLN A 457 -16.20 12.19 7.97
N ARG A 458 -15.11 12.51 7.26
CA ARG A 458 -14.04 11.55 6.92
C ARG A 458 -13.35 11.00 8.17
N LEU A 459 -13.12 11.84 9.19
CA LEU A 459 -12.57 11.42 10.48
C LEU A 459 -13.52 10.45 11.22
N LEU A 460 -14.82 10.76 11.27
CA LEU A 460 -15.83 9.91 11.89
C LEU A 460 -15.95 8.54 11.18
N GLU A 461 -15.81 8.51 9.86
CA GLU A 461 -15.79 7.27 9.08
C GLU A 461 -14.54 6.43 9.32
N ALA A 462 -13.37 7.07 9.45
CA ALA A 462 -12.13 6.40 9.84
C ALA A 462 -12.22 5.81 11.27
N LEU A 463 -12.83 6.54 12.21
CA LEU A 463 -13.05 6.07 13.58
C LEU A 463 -14.06 4.92 13.66
N ARG A 464 -15.09 4.90 12.80
CA ARG A 464 -16.04 3.77 12.71
C ARG A 464 -15.41 2.51 12.12
N ARG A 465 -14.50 2.65 11.16
CA ARG A 465 -13.79 1.51 10.55
C ARG A 465 -12.78 0.86 11.49
N ASN A 466 -12.30 1.58 12.51
CA ASN A 466 -11.29 1.06 13.43
C ASN A 466 -11.58 1.47 14.89
N PRO A 467 -12.36 0.67 15.65
CA PRO A 467 -12.75 1.01 17.03
C PRO A 467 -11.56 1.04 18.00
N ASN A 468 -10.40 0.46 17.64
CA ASN A 468 -9.18 0.53 18.44
C ASN A 468 -8.47 1.89 18.37
N LEU A 469 -8.75 2.73 17.37
CA LEU A 469 -8.22 4.11 17.31
C LEU A 469 -8.79 4.95 18.46
N LEU A 470 -10.06 4.77 18.81
CA LEU A 470 -10.68 5.46 19.95
C LEU A 470 -10.03 5.10 21.28
N LYS A 471 -9.49 3.87 21.41
CA LYS A 471 -8.74 3.47 22.62
C LYS A 471 -7.41 4.24 22.74
N GLN A 472 -6.79 4.62 21.62
CA GLN A 472 -5.54 5.40 21.62
C GLN A 472 -5.77 6.86 22.00
N PHE A 473 -6.95 7.42 21.71
CA PHE A 473 -7.31 8.79 22.10
C PHE A 473 -7.89 8.89 23.51
N ARG A 474 -8.24 7.76 24.16
CA ARG A 474 -8.82 7.76 25.51
C ARG A 474 -7.96 8.53 26.52
N PRO A 475 -6.63 8.34 26.63
CA PRO A 475 -5.82 9.08 27.60
C PRO A 475 -5.88 10.58 27.37
N ILE A 476 -5.84 11.01 26.10
CA ILE A 476 -5.90 12.42 25.72
C ILE A 476 -7.28 13.03 26.08
N LEU A 477 -8.35 12.28 25.84
CA LEU A 477 -9.71 12.72 26.19
C LEU A 477 -9.92 12.79 27.70
N GLU A 478 -9.32 11.87 28.45
CA GLU A 478 -9.32 11.85 29.91
C GLU A 478 -8.53 13.05 30.46
N ASP A 479 -7.33 13.32 29.97
CA ASP A 479 -6.51 14.48 30.35
C ASP A 479 -7.20 15.82 30.05
N MET A 480 -7.80 15.97 28.86
CA MET A 480 -8.56 17.18 28.52
C MET A 480 -9.82 17.33 29.38
N LEU A 481 -10.47 16.23 29.74
CA LEU A 481 -11.61 16.27 30.64
C LEU A 481 -11.18 16.69 32.05
N GLU A 482 -10.06 16.17 32.54
CA GLU A 482 -9.47 16.57 33.82
C GLU A 482 -9.11 18.06 33.84
N GLU A 483 -8.43 18.55 32.81
CA GLU A 483 -8.10 19.97 32.68
C GLU A 483 -9.36 20.84 32.65
N LYS A 484 -10.40 20.37 31.94
CA LYS A 484 -11.68 21.09 31.90
C LYS A 484 -12.38 21.09 33.25
N LEU A 485 -12.36 19.98 33.97
CA LEU A 485 -12.92 19.87 35.32
C LEU A 485 -12.15 20.74 36.32
N GLU A 486 -10.82 20.81 36.18
CA GLU A 486 -9.94 21.66 36.97
C GLU A 486 -10.21 23.15 36.73
N SER A 487 -10.37 23.57 35.47
CA SER A 487 -10.78 24.95 35.13
C SER A 487 -12.20 25.30 35.63
N MET A 488 -13.03 24.30 35.91
CA MET A 488 -14.35 24.46 36.53
C MET A 488 -14.30 24.29 38.07
N GLY A 489 -13.12 24.12 38.67
CA GLY A 489 -12.92 24.09 40.12
C GLY A 489 -13.01 22.70 40.76
N VAL A 490 -12.93 21.61 39.99
CA VAL A 490 -12.85 20.22 40.49
C VAL A 490 -11.38 19.77 40.46
N ARG A 491 -10.80 19.50 41.63
CA ARG A 491 -9.38 19.09 41.74
C ARG A 491 -9.14 17.71 41.11
N ARG A 492 -8.00 17.52 40.42
CA ARG A 492 -7.62 16.27 39.73
C ARG A 492 -7.67 15.00 40.59
N ALA A 493 -7.38 15.11 41.88
CA ALA A 493 -7.39 13.97 42.82
C ALA A 493 -8.71 13.83 43.62
N ALA A 494 -9.78 14.54 43.24
CA ALA A 494 -11.04 14.50 43.98
C ALA A 494 -11.78 13.17 43.73
N LYS A 495 -12.00 12.38 44.80
CA LYS A 495 -12.77 11.13 44.73
C LYS A 495 -14.28 11.33 44.52
N GLY A 496 -14.76 12.58 44.54
CA GLY A 496 -16.18 12.92 44.33
C GLY A 496 -16.42 14.42 44.26
N ILE A 497 -17.54 14.81 43.64
CA ILE A 497 -17.97 16.20 43.54
C ILE A 497 -19.01 16.47 44.64
N PRO A 498 -18.80 17.43 45.56
CA PRO A 498 -19.78 17.78 46.57
C PRO A 498 -21.14 18.14 45.95
N ALA A 499 -22.25 17.72 46.59
CA ALA A 499 -23.60 17.88 46.03
C ALA A 499 -23.95 19.34 45.66
N GLN A 500 -23.47 20.30 46.45
CA GLN A 500 -23.67 21.73 46.19
C GLN A 500 -22.86 22.21 44.99
N THR A 501 -21.58 21.83 44.92
CA THR A 501 -20.70 22.13 43.77
C THR A 501 -21.24 21.49 42.49
N TYR A 502 -21.76 20.27 42.56
CA TYR A 502 -22.39 19.59 41.44
C TYR A 502 -23.62 20.35 40.92
N LYS A 503 -24.49 20.85 41.81
CA LYS A 503 -25.67 21.65 41.40
C LYS A 503 -25.25 22.93 40.66
N THR A 504 -24.25 23.65 41.18
CA THR A 504 -23.73 24.88 40.56
C THR A 504 -23.07 24.60 39.21
N LEU A 505 -22.21 23.58 39.13
CA LEU A 505 -21.56 23.18 37.89
C LEU A 505 -22.55 22.70 36.84
N ARG A 506 -23.57 21.94 37.25
CA ARG A 506 -24.63 21.49 36.35
C ARG A 506 -25.41 22.66 35.77
N ALA A 507 -25.66 23.72 36.55
CA ALA A 507 -26.30 24.93 36.06
C ALA A 507 -25.39 25.68 35.08
N LEU A 508 -24.10 25.87 35.40
CA LEU A 508 -23.12 26.52 34.53
C LEU A 508 -22.98 25.79 33.18
N VAL A 509 -22.83 24.46 33.22
CA VAL A 509 -22.70 23.63 32.02
C VAL A 509 -23.98 23.69 31.19
N ARG A 510 -25.17 23.74 31.80
CA ARG A 510 -26.43 23.94 31.08
C ARG A 510 -26.47 25.28 30.35
N THR A 511 -26.03 26.36 30.99
CA THR A 511 -25.97 27.68 30.36
C THR A 511 -25.00 27.70 29.17
N GLN A 512 -23.80 27.13 29.33
CA GLN A 512 -22.83 27.00 28.24
C GLN A 512 -23.36 26.15 27.07
N GLN A 513 -24.10 25.08 27.39
CA GLN A 513 -24.74 24.23 26.37
C GLN A 513 -25.82 24.99 25.61
N GLN A 514 -26.66 25.78 26.29
CA GLN A 514 -27.67 26.61 25.65
C GLN A 514 -27.04 27.66 24.73
N GLN A 515 -25.95 28.30 25.15
CA GLN A 515 -25.20 29.22 24.29
C GLN A 515 -24.62 28.53 23.06
N LYS A 516 -24.07 27.33 23.20
CA LYS A 516 -23.58 26.55 22.05
C LYS A 516 -24.68 26.04 21.13
N ALA A 517 -25.86 25.71 21.67
CA ALA A 517 -27.02 25.30 20.89
C ALA A 517 -27.56 26.43 20.00
N LYS A 518 -27.38 27.69 20.39
CA LYS A 518 -27.70 28.85 19.52
C LYS A 518 -26.85 28.87 18.24
N LYS A 519 -25.59 28.42 18.31
CA LYS A 519 -24.68 28.32 17.16
C LYS A 519 -24.82 27.01 16.38
N PHE A 520 -25.31 25.95 17.02
CA PHE A 520 -25.46 24.61 16.44
C PHE A 520 -26.82 23.99 16.78
N PRO A 521 -27.85 24.18 15.93
CA PRO A 521 -29.22 23.76 16.21
C PRO A 521 -29.40 22.25 16.47
N HIS A 522 -28.59 21.41 15.80
CA HIS A 522 -28.68 19.95 15.92
C HIS A 522 -28.03 19.36 17.18
N LEU A 523 -27.30 20.17 17.96
CA LEU A 523 -26.51 19.71 19.11
C LEU A 523 -27.40 19.08 20.21
N LEU A 524 -28.56 19.68 20.48
CA LEU A 524 -29.48 19.19 21.52
C LEU A 524 -30.10 17.85 21.14
N SER A 525 -30.51 17.68 19.87
CA SER A 525 -31.06 16.42 19.35
C SER A 525 -30.02 15.30 19.38
N LEU A 526 -28.78 15.58 18.97
CA LEU A 526 -27.69 14.60 19.03
C LEU A 526 -27.42 14.14 20.47
N ARG A 527 -27.45 15.08 21.42
CA ARG A 527 -27.26 14.77 22.84
C ARG A 527 -28.38 13.89 23.38
N GLU A 528 -29.64 14.17 23.02
CA GLU A 528 -30.79 13.33 23.41
C GLU A 528 -30.58 11.88 22.95
N LYS A 529 -30.17 11.69 21.69
CA LYS A 529 -29.85 10.37 21.12
C LYS A 529 -28.72 9.67 21.88
N LEU A 530 -27.63 10.38 22.18
CA LEU A 530 -26.51 9.83 22.96
C LEU A 530 -26.92 9.47 24.39
N ILE A 531 -27.77 10.27 25.03
CA ILE A 531 -28.31 9.96 26.36
C ILE A 531 -29.17 8.69 26.29
N GLN A 532 -30.02 8.55 25.28
CA GLN A 532 -30.81 7.34 25.08
C GLN A 532 -29.92 6.11 24.85
N ASP A 533 -28.90 6.22 24.00
CA ASP A 533 -27.95 5.13 23.74
C ASP A 533 -27.18 4.72 24.99
N VAL A 534 -26.67 5.69 25.76
CA VAL A 534 -25.95 5.41 27.02
C VAL A 534 -26.90 4.79 28.03
N THR A 535 -28.10 5.32 28.19
CA THR A 535 -29.11 4.77 29.13
C THR A 535 -29.51 3.36 28.73
N TRP A 536 -29.66 3.09 27.43
CA TRP A 536 -29.93 1.75 26.92
C TRP A 536 -28.76 0.80 27.20
N LYS A 537 -27.51 1.21 26.93
CA LYS A 537 -26.31 0.40 27.22
C LYS A 537 -26.13 0.12 28.72
N VAL A 538 -26.42 1.11 29.58
CA VAL A 538 -26.39 0.92 31.04
C VAL A 538 -27.45 -0.10 31.46
N LYS A 539 -28.67 -0.01 30.93
CA LYS A 539 -29.71 -1.01 31.19
C LYS A 539 -29.35 -2.41 30.69
N GLN A 540 -28.65 -2.52 29.55
CA GLN A 540 -28.14 -3.81 29.05
C GLN A 540 -27.08 -4.39 29.99
N ARG A 541 -26.11 -3.58 30.42
CA ARG A 541 -25.10 -4.02 31.38
C ARG A 541 -25.69 -4.38 32.74
N GLN A 542 -26.68 -3.63 33.23
CA GLN A 542 -27.40 -3.98 34.45
C GLN A 542 -28.16 -5.30 34.29
N LYS A 543 -28.76 -5.57 33.13
CA LYS A 543 -29.37 -6.88 32.85
C LYS A 543 -28.33 -8.00 32.78
N GLU A 544 -27.16 -7.75 32.19
CA GLU A 544 -26.05 -8.71 32.15
C GLU A 544 -25.52 -9.00 33.57
N ASP A 545 -25.33 -7.97 34.39
CA ASP A 545 -24.93 -8.09 35.80
C ASP A 545 -26.01 -8.76 36.66
N ASP A 546 -27.29 -8.47 36.43
CA ASP A 546 -28.42 -9.15 37.09
C ASP A 546 -28.52 -10.62 36.66
N THR A 547 -28.15 -10.94 35.41
CA THR A 547 -28.08 -12.32 34.89
C THR A 547 -26.87 -13.07 35.47
N LEU A 548 -25.74 -12.38 35.66
CA LEU A 548 -24.55 -12.92 36.33
C LEU A 548 -24.81 -13.12 37.84
N LEU A 549 -25.52 -12.20 38.50
CA LEU A 549 -25.98 -12.36 39.89
C LEU A 549 -26.99 -13.51 40.02
N TRP A 550 -27.87 -13.71 39.03
CA TRP A 550 -28.75 -14.88 38.95
C TRP A 550 -27.95 -16.18 38.76
N GLN A 551 -26.94 -16.21 37.89
CA GLN A 551 -26.08 -17.39 37.70
C GLN A 551 -25.27 -17.70 38.98
N VAL A 552 -24.69 -16.71 39.64
CA VAL A 552 -23.96 -16.91 40.91
C VAL A 552 -24.89 -17.37 42.05
N SER A 553 -26.16 -16.94 42.05
CA SER A 553 -27.18 -17.41 42.99
C SER A 553 -27.64 -18.85 42.71
N VAL A 554 -27.66 -19.27 41.43
CA VAL A 554 -28.00 -20.65 41.02
C VAL A 554 -26.85 -21.64 41.29
N PHE A 555 -25.58 -21.18 41.25
CA PHE A 555 -24.42 -22.02 41.60
C PHE A 555 -24.09 -22.07 43.10
N SER A 556 -24.82 -21.34 43.95
CA SER A 556 -24.65 -21.38 45.42
C SER A 556 -25.75 -22.16 46.15
N ALA A 557 -26.55 -22.97 45.44
CA ALA A 557 -27.47 -23.90 46.09
C ALA A 557 -26.69 -25.11 46.65
N PRO A 558 -26.67 -25.34 47.98
CA PRO A 558 -25.96 -26.47 48.55
C PRO A 558 -26.72 -27.76 48.23
N HIS A 559 -26.02 -28.73 47.65
CA HIS A 559 -26.46 -30.12 47.66
C HIS A 559 -26.53 -30.59 49.12
N LEU A 560 -27.75 -30.80 49.59
CA LEU A 560 -28.11 -31.59 50.77
C LEU A 560 -28.76 -32.89 50.30
#